data_AF-A0A161YL70-F1
#
_entry.id   AF-A0A161YL70-F1
#
_cell.length_a   1.000
_cell.length_b   1.000
_cell.length_c   1.000
_cell.angle_alpha   90.00
_cell.angle_beta   90.00
_cell.angle_gamma   90.00
#
_symmetry.space_group_name_H-M   'P 1'
#
loop_
_entity.id
_entity.type
_entity.pdbx_description
1 polymer ?
#
loop_
_entity_poly.entity_id
_entity_poly.type
_entity_poly.pdbx_seq_one_letter_code
_entity_poly.pdbx_strand_id
1 'polypeptide(L)'
;MTSNSSLIGDILTDDLVTEILHRLPVKSLLRFKLVSKPWLSLISSPRFIKSHLHHALTSPAAHQTLIVYKKHHLSISLFQLRSPQIGPSLGVPYSRGEFSFTPFTMLVASQNGVVCVAVADFPRHEMALSNLYKLNNCCLYLWNPATRQSRVLPPHDIREDVMSVCFGFGFDSVGNEFKVVRVVSSFRKPFSAEVYSERKDAWRRVKPKPCDVPYYEVFDVCVNGLLCCTGMYGLMAFDLNKEVFRSGIRIPVRRRDIKRFNARVIVVNESVAVGFFSRDMELSGKVKVWTLDDDACLRGDQVEASWTLVLSIRVDIPGRFVRGYCSSKDLLLVIGEDIWLSYNTEEKEVKPFPDSIYLSQVIKYNESLISIRGSKLVQ
;
A
#
# COMPACT_ATOMS: atom_id res chain seq x y z
N MET A 1 49.22 40.61 -30.02
CA MET A 1 49.41 40.16 -28.63
C MET A 1 48.02 39.95 -28.03
N THR A 2 47.70 38.69 -27.79
CA THR A 2 46.80 38.09 -26.78
C THR A 2 45.90 39.05 -25.95
N SER A 3 44.62 38.75 -25.71
CA SER A 3 44.15 37.46 -25.22
C SER A 3 42.67 37.19 -25.52
N ASN A 4 42.42 35.92 -25.86
CA ASN A 4 41.12 35.26 -25.77
C ASN A 4 40.52 35.41 -24.37
N SER A 5 39.29 35.91 -24.29
CA SER A 5 38.39 35.67 -23.15
C SER A 5 37.08 35.02 -23.62
N SER A 6 37.15 34.08 -24.57
CA SER A 6 36.13 33.04 -24.71
C SER A 6 36.35 31.97 -23.62
N LEU A 7 36.23 32.37 -22.37
CA LEU A 7 36.19 31.43 -21.25
C LEU A 7 34.78 30.85 -21.18
N ILE A 8 34.58 29.77 -21.93
CA ILE A 8 33.97 28.50 -21.48
C ILE A 8 33.17 28.65 -20.18
N GLY A 9 32.03 29.33 -20.26
CA GLY A 9 30.95 29.18 -19.29
C GLY A 9 30.06 28.10 -19.84
N ASP A 10 30.40 26.84 -19.56
CA ASP A 10 29.67 25.66 -20.02
C ASP A 10 28.17 25.83 -19.76
N ILE A 11 27.42 26.10 -20.84
CA ILE A 11 25.98 26.31 -20.78
C ILE A 11 25.36 24.93 -20.56
N LEU A 12 25.03 24.63 -19.31
CA LEU A 12 24.10 23.54 -19.00
C LEU A 12 22.80 23.84 -19.77
N THR A 13 22.50 23.04 -20.80
CA THR A 13 21.26 23.20 -21.57
C THR A 13 20.06 22.88 -20.69
N ASP A 14 18.89 23.42 -21.02
CA ASP A 14 17.64 23.12 -20.29
C ASP A 14 17.34 21.62 -20.24
N ASP A 15 17.73 20.88 -21.29
CA ASP A 15 17.61 19.43 -21.36
C ASP A 15 18.52 18.73 -20.34
N LEU A 16 19.80 19.15 -20.24
CA LEU A 16 20.74 18.61 -19.26
C LEU A 16 20.31 18.95 -17.82
N VAL A 17 19.83 20.17 -17.58
CA VAL A 17 19.26 20.56 -16.28
C VAL A 17 18.07 19.65 -15.95
N THR A 18 17.17 19.43 -16.91
CA THR A 18 15.99 18.58 -16.71
C THR A 18 16.40 17.14 -16.39
N GLU A 19 17.38 16.58 -17.10
CA GLU A 19 17.90 15.25 -16.85
C GLU A 19 18.55 15.12 -15.47
N ILE A 20 19.34 16.10 -15.05
CA ILE A 20 19.95 16.15 -13.72
C ILE A 20 18.86 16.16 -12.66
N LEU A 21 17.90 17.09 -12.75
CA LEU A 21 16.78 17.19 -11.82
C LEU A 21 15.96 15.88 -11.80
N HIS A 22 15.83 15.19 -12.94
CA HIS A 22 15.08 13.93 -13.04
C HIS A 22 15.62 12.82 -12.15
N ARG A 23 16.93 12.82 -11.87
CA ARG A 23 17.61 11.79 -11.08
C ARG A 23 17.67 12.12 -9.60
N LEU A 24 17.24 13.31 -9.19
CA LEU A 24 17.32 13.76 -7.81
C LEU A 24 16.18 13.19 -6.94
N PRO A 25 16.45 12.97 -5.63
CA PRO A 25 15.41 12.64 -4.67
C PRO A 25 14.34 13.74 -4.54
N VAL A 26 13.12 13.35 -4.20
CA VAL A 26 11.97 14.27 -4.05
C VAL A 26 12.28 15.40 -3.08
N LYS A 27 12.92 15.10 -1.94
CA LYS A 27 13.30 16.12 -0.94
C LYS A 27 14.24 17.18 -1.49
N SER A 28 15.20 16.80 -2.33
CA SER A 28 16.10 17.76 -3.00
C SER A 28 15.32 18.62 -3.98
N LEU A 29 14.45 18.01 -4.78
CA LEU A 29 13.60 18.72 -5.74
C LEU A 29 12.68 19.74 -5.07
N LEU A 30 12.11 19.41 -3.91
CA LEU A 30 11.30 20.34 -3.13
C LEU A 30 12.10 21.57 -2.66
N ARG A 31 13.36 21.40 -2.28
CA ARG A 31 14.26 22.54 -1.96
C ARG A 31 14.62 23.33 -3.21
N PHE A 32 14.83 22.64 -4.32
CA PHE A 32 15.26 23.23 -5.60
C PHE A 32 14.17 24.06 -6.27
N LYS A 33 12.90 23.85 -5.92
CA LYS A 33 11.80 24.78 -6.24
C LYS A 33 12.06 26.21 -5.75
N LEU A 34 12.90 26.41 -4.74
CA LEU A 34 13.22 27.74 -4.18
C LEU A 34 14.40 28.42 -4.87
N VAL A 35 15.13 27.73 -5.75
CA VAL A 35 16.36 28.25 -6.38
C VAL A 35 16.04 29.28 -7.46
N SER A 36 15.05 29.01 -8.32
CA SER A 36 14.68 29.91 -9.41
C SER A 36 13.24 29.68 -9.89
N LYS A 37 12.64 30.68 -10.55
CA LYS A 37 11.30 30.55 -11.16
C LYS A 37 11.25 29.47 -12.27
N PRO A 38 12.26 29.35 -13.16
CA PRO A 38 12.30 28.26 -14.13
C PRO A 38 12.30 26.87 -13.47
N TRP A 39 13.09 26.67 -12.42
CA TRP A 39 13.15 25.38 -11.71
C TRP A 39 11.84 25.08 -11.00
N LEU A 40 11.23 26.07 -10.34
CA LEU A 40 9.89 25.93 -9.76
C LEU A 40 8.87 25.47 -10.81
N SER A 41 8.86 26.11 -11.98
CA SER A 41 7.95 25.81 -13.09
C SER A 41 8.15 24.39 -13.62
N LEU A 42 9.41 24.03 -13.91
CA LEU A 42 9.78 22.71 -14.42
C LEU A 42 9.40 21.59 -13.44
N ILE A 43 9.85 21.69 -12.19
CA ILE A 43 9.63 20.66 -11.15
C ILE A 43 8.14 20.54 -10.78
N SER A 44 7.38 21.62 -10.89
CA SER A 44 5.93 21.61 -10.61
C SER A 44 5.09 21.21 -11.82
N SER A 45 5.69 21.03 -13.00
CA SER A 45 4.96 20.65 -14.20
C SER A 45 4.44 19.20 -14.10
N PRO A 46 3.21 18.91 -14.56
CA PRO A 46 2.67 17.55 -14.53
C PRO A 46 3.52 16.54 -15.32
N ARG A 47 4.16 16.98 -16.41
CA ARG A 47 5.05 16.14 -17.22
C ARG A 47 6.28 15.70 -16.43
N PHE A 48 6.95 16.64 -15.76
CA PHE A 48 8.11 16.33 -14.93
C PHE A 48 7.72 15.39 -13.78
N ILE A 49 6.64 15.69 -13.06
CA ILE A 49 6.16 14.86 -11.93
C ILE A 49 5.87 13.43 -12.39
N LYS A 50 5.15 13.26 -13.51
CA LYS A 50 4.79 11.93 -14.03
C LYS A 50 6.02 11.14 -14.47
N SER A 51 6.94 11.78 -15.19
CA SER A 51 8.17 11.12 -15.65
C SER A 51 9.09 10.79 -14.46
N HIS A 52 9.21 11.69 -13.46
CA HIS A 52 10.04 11.48 -12.27
C HIS A 52 9.51 10.31 -11.44
N LEU A 53 8.18 10.23 -11.27
CA LEU A 53 7.53 9.09 -10.64
C LEU A 53 7.78 7.80 -11.42
N HIS A 54 7.65 7.82 -12.75
CA HIS A 54 7.90 6.63 -13.57
C HIS A 54 9.35 6.13 -13.40
N HIS A 55 10.33 7.03 -13.45
CA HIS A 55 11.73 6.72 -13.17
C HIS A 55 11.92 6.15 -11.74
N ALA A 56 11.24 6.72 -10.74
CA ALA A 56 11.29 6.22 -9.38
C ALA A 56 10.67 4.82 -9.23
N LEU A 57 9.66 4.46 -10.04
CA LEU A 57 9.00 3.16 -10.02
C LEU A 57 9.77 2.08 -10.81
N THR A 58 10.52 2.45 -11.84
CA THR A 58 11.33 1.52 -12.65
C THR A 58 12.76 1.35 -12.15
N SER A 59 13.23 2.24 -11.27
CA SER A 59 14.55 2.16 -10.67
C SER A 59 14.71 0.89 -9.82
N PRO A 60 15.91 0.28 -9.77
CA PRO A 60 16.21 -0.82 -8.84
C PRO A 60 15.96 -0.48 -7.35
N ALA A 61 15.90 0.81 -7.00
CA ALA A 61 15.58 1.30 -5.66
C ALA A 61 14.07 1.31 -5.33
N ALA A 62 13.18 1.20 -6.33
CA ALA A 62 11.71 1.33 -6.21
C ALA A 62 11.04 0.32 -5.26
N HIS A 63 11.78 -0.72 -4.88
CA HIS A 63 11.29 -1.82 -4.06
C HIS A 63 11.98 -1.91 -2.70
N GLN A 64 12.84 -0.94 -2.37
CA GLN A 64 13.68 -0.98 -1.18
C GLN A 64 13.12 -0.15 -0.03
N THR A 65 12.19 0.78 -0.30
CA THR A 65 11.61 1.66 0.70
C THR A 65 10.23 1.19 1.14
N LEU A 66 10.03 1.10 2.45
CA LEU A 66 8.77 0.76 3.09
C LEU A 66 8.34 1.89 4.04
N ILE A 67 7.04 2.05 4.22
CA ILE A 67 6.49 2.76 5.37
C ILE A 67 6.11 1.75 6.43
N VAL A 68 6.53 2.01 7.66
CA VAL A 68 6.30 1.14 8.80
C VAL A 68 5.59 1.90 9.93
N TYR A 69 4.62 1.25 10.58
CA TYR A 69 3.94 1.79 11.75
C TYR A 69 4.43 1.13 13.03
N LYS A 70 5.02 1.94 13.92
CA LYS A 70 5.58 1.52 15.20
C LYS A 70 4.52 1.63 16.30
N LYS A 71 4.08 0.49 16.83
CA LYS A 71 2.97 0.43 17.79
C LYS A 71 3.26 1.19 19.10
N HIS A 72 4.44 1.02 19.68
CA HIS A 72 4.79 1.65 20.98
C HIS A 72 4.96 3.17 20.90
N HIS A 73 5.47 3.68 19.77
CA HIS A 73 5.72 5.10 19.58
C HIS A 73 4.57 5.82 18.86
N LEU A 74 3.54 5.06 18.43
CA LEU A 74 2.44 5.54 17.61
C LEU A 74 2.92 6.38 16.42
N SER A 75 4.04 5.97 15.82
CA SER A 75 4.76 6.75 14.81
C SER A 75 4.92 6.00 13.50
N ILE A 76 4.93 6.76 12.42
CA ILE A 76 5.13 6.28 11.07
C ILE A 76 6.56 6.62 10.66
N SER A 77 7.32 5.67 10.12
CA SER A 77 8.71 5.90 9.70
C SER A 77 8.99 5.23 8.37
N LEU A 78 10.06 5.68 7.70
CA LEU A 78 10.61 4.95 6.56
C LEU A 78 11.51 3.81 7.05
N PHE A 79 11.50 2.71 6.31
CA PHE A 79 12.40 1.60 6.50
C PHE A 79 13.04 1.22 5.16
N GLN A 80 14.36 1.05 5.16
CA GLN A 80 15.12 0.62 3.98
C GLN A 80 15.44 -0.86 4.08
N LEU A 81 15.02 -1.66 3.09
CA LEU A 81 15.09 -3.11 3.14
C LEU A 81 16.52 -3.67 3.04
N ARG A 82 17.35 -3.08 2.17
CA ARG A 82 18.75 -3.54 1.94
C ARG A 82 19.76 -3.03 2.96
N SER A 83 19.46 -1.90 3.60
CA SER A 83 20.22 -1.39 4.72
C SER A 83 19.22 -1.20 5.85
N PRO A 84 18.94 -2.27 6.64
CA PRO A 84 17.83 -2.33 7.59
C PRO A 84 18.02 -1.29 8.69
N GLN A 85 17.58 -0.08 8.38
CA GLN A 85 17.64 1.09 9.21
C GLN A 85 16.30 1.76 9.16
N ILE A 86 15.81 2.13 10.33
CA ILE A 86 14.63 2.97 10.42
C ILE A 86 15.08 4.42 10.23
N GLY A 87 14.55 5.04 9.19
CA GLY A 87 14.68 6.48 9.01
C GLY A 87 13.93 7.29 10.07
N PRO A 88 14.01 8.63 10.00
CA PRO A 88 13.27 9.50 10.89
C PRO A 88 11.75 9.28 10.75
N SER A 89 11.02 9.73 11.78
CA SER A 89 9.56 9.81 11.72
C SER A 89 9.13 10.65 10.52
N LEU A 90 8.12 10.16 9.80
CA LEU A 90 7.49 10.86 8.69
C LEU A 90 6.46 11.90 9.15
N GLY A 91 6.13 11.92 10.44
CA GLY A 91 4.99 12.66 10.96
C GLY A 91 3.69 11.86 10.80
N VAL A 92 2.57 12.58 10.84
CA VAL A 92 1.21 12.03 10.80
C VAL A 92 0.34 12.86 9.85
N PRO A 93 -0.72 12.30 9.26
CA PRO A 93 -1.51 13.00 8.25
C PRO A 93 -2.48 14.05 8.82
N TYR A 94 -2.58 14.19 10.14
CA TYR A 94 -3.46 15.13 10.82
C TYR A 94 -2.68 16.21 11.56
N SER A 95 -3.33 17.34 11.80
CA SER A 95 -2.74 18.45 12.56
C SER A 95 -2.66 18.11 14.05
N ARG A 96 -1.69 18.70 14.74
CA ARG A 96 -1.60 18.59 16.20
C ARG A 96 -2.88 19.15 16.84
N GLY A 97 -3.51 18.37 17.72
CA GLY A 97 -4.75 18.75 18.40
C GLY A 97 -6.02 18.58 17.58
N GLU A 98 -5.95 17.96 16.38
CA GLU A 98 -7.15 17.68 15.56
C GLU A 98 -8.11 16.70 16.23
N PHE A 99 -7.60 15.81 17.10
CA PHE A 99 -8.38 14.84 17.85
C PHE A 99 -8.27 15.07 19.36
N SER A 100 -9.38 14.92 20.07
CA SER A 100 -9.45 14.96 21.55
C SER A 100 -9.01 13.65 22.22
N PHE A 101 -8.83 12.59 21.43
CA PHE A 101 -8.39 11.26 21.85
C PHE A 101 -7.00 10.95 21.32
N THR A 102 -6.42 9.83 21.75
CA THR A 102 -5.16 9.32 21.18
C THR A 102 -5.48 8.55 19.90
N PRO A 103 -5.14 9.08 18.71
CA PRO A 103 -5.57 8.48 17.45
C PRO A 103 -4.89 7.14 17.20
N PHE A 104 -5.69 6.10 16.97
CA PHE A 104 -5.20 4.88 16.35
C PHE A 104 -5.09 5.12 14.84
N THR A 105 -3.94 4.74 14.27
CA THR A 105 -3.62 4.97 12.86
C THR A 105 -3.45 3.64 12.15
N MET A 106 -4.18 3.46 11.04
CA MET A 106 -4.07 2.33 10.13
C MET A 106 -3.65 2.81 8.75
N LEU A 107 -2.56 2.24 8.24
CA LEU A 107 -2.12 2.41 6.87
C LEU A 107 -3.01 1.54 5.97
N VAL A 108 -3.79 2.16 5.09
CA VAL A 108 -4.67 1.43 4.16
C VAL A 108 -3.84 0.85 3.02
N ALA A 109 -3.17 1.71 2.26
CA ALA A 109 -2.19 1.34 1.24
C ALA A 109 -1.41 2.59 0.79
N SER A 110 -0.40 2.39 -0.06
CA SER A 110 0.23 3.47 -0.81
C SER A 110 0.18 3.18 -2.32
N GLN A 111 -0.03 4.24 -3.10
CA GLN A 111 0.07 4.24 -4.55
C GLN A 111 0.68 5.56 -5.01
N ASN A 112 1.63 5.50 -5.93
CA ASN A 112 2.27 6.67 -6.53
C ASN A 112 2.80 7.70 -5.49
N GLY A 113 3.28 7.22 -4.34
CA GLY A 113 3.77 8.04 -3.23
C GLY A 113 2.72 8.79 -2.41
N VAL A 114 1.44 8.58 -2.73
CA VAL A 114 0.34 8.94 -1.84
C VAL A 114 0.01 7.73 -0.96
N VAL A 115 -0.32 8.00 0.30
CA VAL A 115 -0.67 7.01 1.32
C VAL A 115 -2.09 7.31 1.77
N CYS A 116 -2.95 6.30 1.76
CA CYS A 116 -4.25 6.40 2.40
C CYS A 116 -4.13 5.91 3.84
N VAL A 117 -4.65 6.71 4.78
CA VAL A 117 -4.54 6.45 6.21
C VAL A 117 -5.92 6.57 6.85
N ALA A 118 -6.33 5.55 7.61
CA ALA A 118 -7.52 5.59 8.44
C ALA A 118 -7.12 5.94 9.88
N VAL A 119 -7.84 6.89 10.47
CA VAL A 119 -7.61 7.36 11.84
C VAL A 119 -8.90 7.22 12.64
N ALA A 120 -8.84 6.53 13.77
CA ALA A 120 -10.03 6.23 14.57
C ALA A 120 -9.73 6.28 16.07
N ASP A 121 -10.78 6.42 16.86
CA ASP A 121 -10.72 6.28 18.31
C ASP A 121 -10.82 4.81 18.71
N PHE A 122 -9.71 4.23 19.17
CA PHE A 122 -9.65 2.89 19.72
C PHE A 122 -9.22 2.93 21.18
N PRO A 123 -9.82 2.10 22.05
CA PRO A 123 -9.33 1.93 23.41
C PRO A 123 -7.88 1.47 23.35
N ARG A 124 -7.01 2.09 24.17
CA ARG A 124 -5.62 1.66 24.25
C ARG A 124 -5.58 0.18 24.66
N HIS A 125 -4.73 -0.58 23.99
CA HIS A 125 -4.34 -1.98 24.29
C HIS A 125 -5.11 -3.14 23.67
N GLU A 126 -6.22 -3.00 22.92
CA GLU A 126 -6.84 -4.17 22.25
C GLU A 126 -7.39 -3.90 20.85
N MET A 127 -6.62 -4.33 19.83
CA MET A 127 -7.14 -4.56 18.49
C MET A 127 -7.79 -5.95 18.44
N ALA A 128 -8.87 -6.12 19.19
CA ALA A 128 -9.70 -7.31 19.13
C ALA A 128 -10.62 -7.24 17.90
N LEU A 129 -10.92 -8.38 17.28
CA LEU A 129 -11.91 -8.48 16.20
C LEU A 129 -13.26 -7.84 16.59
N SER A 130 -13.59 -7.85 17.88
CA SER A 130 -14.78 -7.22 18.43
C SER A 130 -14.83 -5.71 18.24
N ASN A 131 -13.71 -5.02 18.00
CA ASN A 131 -13.65 -3.57 17.85
C ASN A 131 -13.61 -3.11 16.37
N LEU A 132 -13.66 -4.02 15.40
CA LEU A 132 -13.55 -3.65 13.97
C LEU A 132 -14.69 -2.75 13.49
N TYR A 133 -15.87 -2.82 14.10
CA TYR A 133 -16.97 -1.90 13.81
C TYR A 133 -16.60 -0.43 14.08
N LYS A 134 -15.61 -0.14 14.94
CA LYS A 134 -15.16 1.24 15.23
C LYS A 134 -14.50 1.91 14.04
N LEU A 135 -13.93 1.13 13.11
CA LEU A 135 -13.43 1.65 11.83
C LEU A 135 -14.55 2.30 10.99
N ASN A 136 -15.81 2.00 11.28
CA ASN A 136 -16.93 2.64 10.63
C ASN A 136 -16.98 4.16 10.86
N ASN A 137 -16.38 4.68 11.94
CA ASN A 137 -16.37 6.11 12.25
C ASN A 137 -14.97 6.74 12.08
N CYS A 138 -14.10 6.12 11.29
CA CYS A 138 -12.75 6.65 11.08
C CYS A 138 -12.75 7.89 10.17
N CYS A 139 -11.75 8.75 10.36
CA CYS A 139 -11.37 9.77 9.40
C CYS A 139 -10.37 9.15 8.41
N LEU A 140 -10.65 9.27 7.11
CA LEU A 140 -9.72 8.84 6.06
C LEU A 140 -8.92 10.04 5.56
N TYR A 141 -7.62 9.84 5.36
CA TYR A 141 -6.71 10.84 4.83
C TYR A 141 -6.03 10.32 3.56
N LEU A 142 -5.84 11.21 2.59
CA LEU A 142 -4.82 11.07 1.56
C LEU A 142 -3.62 11.91 1.99
N TRP A 143 -2.46 11.29 2.06
CA TRP A 143 -1.24 11.89 2.59
C TRP A 143 -0.06 11.61 1.69
N ASN A 144 0.69 12.65 1.31
CA ASN A 144 1.99 12.51 0.68
C ASN A 144 3.04 12.91 1.73
N PRO A 145 3.70 11.94 2.39
CA PRO A 145 4.74 12.21 3.38
C PRO A 145 5.92 13.02 2.83
N ALA A 146 6.28 12.82 1.56
CA ALA A 146 7.43 13.48 0.96
C ALA A 146 7.20 14.98 0.77
N THR A 147 5.99 15.37 0.38
CA THR A 147 5.60 16.79 0.21
C THR A 147 4.94 17.39 1.44
N ARG A 148 4.69 16.57 2.48
CA ARG A 148 3.93 16.90 3.70
C ARG A 148 2.52 17.40 3.44
N GLN A 149 1.96 17.07 2.28
CA GLN A 149 0.59 17.42 1.93
C GLN A 149 -0.35 16.35 2.47
N SER A 150 -1.42 16.77 3.15
CA SER A 150 -2.46 15.88 3.64
C SER A 150 -3.84 16.47 3.42
N ARG A 151 -4.79 15.61 3.08
CA ARG A 151 -6.22 15.94 2.93
C ARG A 151 -7.06 14.91 3.65
N VAL A 152 -7.96 15.38 4.51
CA VAL A 152 -9.03 14.55 5.05
C VAL A 152 -10.12 14.38 4.00
N LEU A 153 -10.65 13.16 3.86
CA LEU A 153 -11.74 12.87 2.96
C LEU A 153 -13.09 13.27 3.59
N PRO A 154 -14.10 13.61 2.78
CA PRO A 154 -15.44 13.86 3.29
C PRO A 154 -15.98 12.63 4.02
N PRO A 155 -16.91 12.81 4.98
CA PRO A 155 -17.55 11.70 5.66
C PRO A 155 -18.23 10.75 4.67
N HIS A 156 -18.16 9.46 4.97
CA HIS A 156 -18.81 8.41 4.19
C HIS A 156 -20.24 8.13 4.67
N ASP A 157 -21.07 7.54 3.81
CA ASP A 157 -22.53 7.52 3.99
C ASP A 157 -23.05 6.28 4.71
N ILE A 158 -22.35 5.15 4.64
CA ILE A 158 -22.82 3.90 5.24
C ILE A 158 -22.50 3.90 6.75
N ARG A 159 -23.53 3.94 7.60
CA ARG A 159 -23.39 4.05 9.07
C ARG A 159 -24.11 2.98 9.90
N GLU A 160 -25.11 2.28 9.37
CA GLU A 160 -25.99 1.39 10.16
C GLU A 160 -25.59 -0.08 10.10
N ASP A 161 -25.72 -0.80 11.23
CA ASP A 161 -25.58 -2.26 11.36
C ASP A 161 -24.23 -2.82 10.84
N VAL A 162 -23.15 -2.14 11.22
CA VAL A 162 -21.79 -2.46 10.76
C VAL A 162 -21.13 -3.49 11.67
N MET A 163 -20.76 -4.63 11.09
CA MET A 163 -19.97 -5.67 11.74
C MET A 163 -18.47 -5.42 11.56
N SER A 164 -18.04 -5.20 10.31
CA SER A 164 -16.65 -4.90 9.97
C SER A 164 -16.56 -3.99 8.75
N VAL A 165 -15.42 -3.32 8.62
CA VAL A 165 -15.10 -2.45 7.48
C VAL A 165 -13.77 -2.88 6.88
N CYS A 166 -13.72 -2.97 5.56
CA CYS A 166 -12.52 -3.17 4.78
C CYS A 166 -12.27 -1.97 3.86
N PHE A 167 -11.04 -1.46 3.87
CA PHE A 167 -10.61 -0.32 3.04
C PHE A 167 -9.69 -0.78 1.92
N GLY A 168 -9.90 -0.27 0.71
CA GLY A 168 -8.96 -0.38 -0.39
C GLY A 168 -8.55 1.01 -0.86
N PHE A 169 -7.31 1.16 -1.29
CA PHE A 169 -6.84 2.40 -1.87
C PHE A 169 -6.01 2.11 -3.11
N GLY A 170 -6.33 2.81 -4.20
CA GLY A 170 -5.55 2.66 -5.41
C GLY A 170 -5.67 3.80 -6.41
N PHE A 171 -4.91 3.70 -7.49
CA PHE A 171 -4.92 4.65 -8.59
C PHE A 171 -5.59 4.03 -9.81
N ASP A 172 -6.66 4.68 -10.29
CA ASP A 172 -7.31 4.34 -11.55
C ASP A 172 -6.54 5.06 -12.67
N SER A 173 -5.71 4.32 -13.41
CA SER A 173 -4.89 4.89 -14.48
C SER A 173 -5.69 5.35 -15.69
N VAL A 174 -6.88 4.79 -15.91
CA VAL A 174 -7.79 5.17 -16.99
C VAL A 174 -8.54 6.45 -16.62
N GLY A 175 -9.04 6.53 -15.38
CA GLY A 175 -9.65 7.73 -14.82
C GLY A 175 -8.65 8.83 -14.44
N ASN A 176 -7.36 8.49 -14.36
CA ASN A 176 -6.26 9.32 -13.86
C ASN A 176 -6.60 9.97 -12.50
N GLU A 177 -7.12 9.17 -11.57
CA GLU A 177 -7.53 9.64 -10.24
C GLU A 177 -7.26 8.59 -9.17
N PHE A 178 -7.08 9.05 -7.94
CA PHE A 178 -7.08 8.17 -6.79
C PHE A 178 -8.50 7.80 -6.38
N LYS A 179 -8.68 6.57 -5.93
CA LYS A 179 -9.95 6.08 -5.40
C LYS A 179 -9.73 5.35 -4.07
N VAL A 180 -10.66 5.54 -3.15
CA VAL A 180 -10.75 4.76 -1.92
C VAL A 180 -12.01 3.92 -1.99
N VAL A 181 -11.90 2.62 -1.75
CA VAL A 181 -13.01 1.68 -1.70
C VAL A 181 -13.27 1.33 -0.26
N ARG A 182 -14.53 1.31 0.14
CA ARG A 182 -14.95 0.93 1.48
C ARG A 182 -16.01 -0.15 1.36
N VAL A 183 -15.74 -1.30 1.96
CA VAL A 183 -16.64 -2.45 2.00
C VAL A 183 -17.10 -2.64 3.44
N VAL A 184 -18.40 -2.64 3.65
CA VAL A 184 -19.03 -2.67 4.98
C VAL A 184 -19.85 -3.96 5.08
N SER A 185 -19.47 -4.82 6.02
CA SER A 185 -20.23 -6.04 6.33
C SER A 185 -21.29 -5.76 7.40
N SER A 186 -22.39 -6.51 7.36
CA SER A 186 -23.52 -6.40 8.29
C SER A 186 -23.91 -7.78 8.80
N PHE A 187 -24.48 -7.83 10.01
CA PHE A 187 -25.04 -9.08 10.57
C PHE A 187 -26.34 -9.51 9.89
N ARG A 188 -27.10 -8.55 9.33
CA ARG A 188 -28.48 -8.78 8.85
C ARG A 188 -28.64 -8.57 7.36
N LYS A 189 -27.70 -7.90 6.70
CA LYS A 189 -27.78 -7.49 5.29
C LYS A 189 -26.57 -8.00 4.52
N PRO A 190 -26.69 -8.18 3.18
CA PRO A 190 -25.52 -8.31 2.33
C PRO A 190 -24.56 -7.13 2.55
N PHE A 191 -23.26 -7.37 2.37
CA PHE A 191 -22.29 -6.31 2.50
C PHE A 191 -22.60 -5.19 1.50
N SER A 192 -22.31 -3.96 1.91
CA SER A 192 -22.44 -2.76 1.09
C SER A 192 -21.06 -2.27 0.70
N ALA A 193 -20.95 -1.57 -0.42
CA ALA A 193 -19.71 -0.95 -0.83
C ALA A 193 -19.94 0.49 -1.28
N GLU A 194 -18.93 1.31 -1.10
CA GLU A 194 -18.87 2.66 -1.63
C GLU A 194 -17.45 3.01 -2.07
N VAL A 195 -17.38 3.92 -3.03
CA VAL A 195 -16.13 4.35 -3.65
C VAL A 195 -16.07 5.86 -3.57
N TYR A 196 -14.95 6.33 -3.05
CA TYR A 196 -14.55 7.72 -3.09
C TYR A 196 -13.81 8.02 -4.40
N SER A 197 -14.19 9.12 -5.05
CA SER A 197 -13.47 9.67 -6.20
C SER A 197 -12.74 10.94 -5.78
N GLU A 198 -11.41 10.96 -5.91
CA GLU A 198 -10.60 12.13 -5.58
C GLU A 198 -10.99 13.35 -6.43
N ARG A 199 -11.33 13.12 -7.70
CA ARG A 199 -11.71 14.16 -8.65
C ARG A 199 -13.05 14.81 -8.31
N LYS A 200 -14.04 14.00 -7.92
CA LYS A 200 -15.39 14.47 -7.55
C LYS A 200 -15.47 14.93 -6.09
N ASP A 201 -14.47 14.55 -5.29
CA ASP A 201 -14.43 14.76 -3.84
C ASP A 201 -15.71 14.28 -3.14
N ALA A 202 -16.17 13.09 -3.51
CA ALA A 202 -17.42 12.54 -3.02
C ALA A 202 -17.38 11.01 -2.98
N TRP A 203 -18.13 10.45 -2.04
CA TRP A 203 -18.45 9.04 -1.98
C TRP A 203 -19.64 8.72 -2.89
N ARG A 204 -19.65 7.50 -3.42
CA ARG A 204 -20.83 6.93 -4.07
C ARG A 204 -20.96 5.47 -3.73
N ARG A 205 -22.19 5.02 -3.54
CA ARG A 205 -22.48 3.61 -3.33
C ARG A 205 -22.26 2.82 -4.62
N VAL A 206 -21.67 1.65 -4.47
CA VAL A 206 -21.54 0.64 -5.53
C VAL A 206 -22.31 -0.57 -5.05
N LYS A 207 -23.10 -1.18 -5.93
CA LYS A 207 -23.86 -2.38 -5.58
C LYS A 207 -22.96 -3.60 -5.80
N PRO A 208 -22.38 -4.21 -4.75
CA PRO A 208 -21.68 -5.46 -4.94
C PRO A 208 -22.69 -6.53 -5.36
N LYS A 209 -22.28 -7.43 -6.26
CA LYS A 209 -23.00 -8.70 -6.40
C LYS A 209 -22.66 -9.54 -5.16
N PRO A 210 -23.65 -9.95 -4.36
CA PRO A 210 -23.39 -10.65 -3.11
C PRO A 210 -22.87 -12.06 -3.41
N CYS A 211 -21.55 -12.24 -3.30
CA CYS A 211 -20.92 -13.54 -3.47
C CYS A 211 -19.78 -13.81 -2.47
N ASP A 212 -19.15 -12.78 -1.90
CA ASP A 212 -18.06 -12.93 -0.92
C ASP A 212 -17.82 -11.64 -0.11
N VAL A 213 -17.20 -11.73 1.07
CA VAL A 213 -16.87 -10.58 1.94
C VAL A 213 -15.37 -10.59 2.23
N PRO A 214 -14.67 -9.43 2.16
CA PRO A 214 -13.26 -9.35 2.54
C PRO A 214 -13.04 -9.82 3.97
N TYR A 215 -12.00 -10.61 4.18
CA TYR A 215 -11.72 -11.17 5.50
C TYR A 215 -11.05 -10.17 6.45
N TYR A 216 -10.31 -9.19 5.90
CA TYR A 216 -9.47 -8.27 6.66
C TYR A 216 -9.88 -6.81 6.48
N GLU A 217 -9.30 -5.93 7.29
CA GLU A 217 -9.63 -4.51 7.39
C GLU A 217 -9.12 -3.69 6.20
N VAL A 218 -8.21 -4.26 5.41
CA VAL A 218 -7.66 -3.64 4.20
C VAL A 218 -7.58 -4.64 3.06
N PHE A 219 -7.70 -4.16 1.82
CA PHE A 219 -7.28 -4.93 0.66
C PHE A 219 -5.77 -5.15 0.73
N ASP A 220 -5.33 -6.37 0.42
CA ASP A 220 -3.92 -6.73 0.62
C ASP A 220 -3.01 -6.03 -0.41
N VAL A 221 -3.45 -5.88 -1.67
CA VAL A 221 -2.65 -5.25 -2.74
C VAL A 221 -3.49 -4.42 -3.73
N CYS A 222 -2.82 -3.49 -4.42
CA CYS A 222 -3.34 -2.78 -5.60
C CYS A 222 -2.35 -2.95 -6.75
N VAL A 223 -2.75 -3.61 -7.83
CA VAL A 223 -1.91 -3.87 -9.02
C VAL A 223 -2.72 -3.54 -10.27
N ASN A 224 -2.18 -2.69 -11.15
CA ASN A 224 -2.80 -2.36 -12.44
C ASN A 224 -4.29 -1.97 -12.34
N GLY A 225 -4.64 -1.15 -11.34
CA GLY A 225 -6.01 -0.71 -11.07
C GLY A 225 -6.91 -1.77 -10.43
N LEU A 226 -6.39 -2.93 -10.04
CA LEU A 226 -7.12 -4.01 -9.36
C LEU A 226 -6.74 -4.04 -7.89
N LEU A 227 -7.72 -3.81 -7.01
CA LEU A 227 -7.58 -4.08 -5.59
C LEU A 227 -7.86 -5.56 -5.34
N CYS A 228 -6.91 -6.27 -4.74
CA CYS A 228 -7.04 -7.71 -4.50
C CYS A 228 -6.93 -8.04 -3.00
N CYS A 229 -7.78 -8.95 -2.53
CA CYS A 229 -7.75 -9.45 -1.16
C CYS A 229 -8.31 -10.86 -1.06
N THR A 230 -8.10 -11.52 0.06
CA THR A 230 -8.81 -12.77 0.36
C THR A 230 -10.21 -12.50 0.91
N GLY A 231 -11.19 -13.21 0.37
CA GLY A 231 -12.56 -13.33 0.90
C GLY A 231 -12.79 -14.65 1.63
N MET A 232 -14.03 -14.91 2.02
CA MET A 232 -14.48 -16.17 2.62
C MET A 232 -14.49 -17.35 1.64
N TYR A 233 -14.64 -17.11 0.33
CA TYR A 233 -14.79 -18.15 -0.69
C TYR A 233 -13.60 -18.24 -1.65
N GLY A 234 -12.70 -17.27 -1.66
CA GLY A 234 -11.50 -17.31 -2.50
C GLY A 234 -10.84 -15.93 -2.60
N LEU A 235 -10.18 -15.68 -3.72
CA LEU A 235 -9.67 -14.36 -4.06
C LEU A 235 -10.83 -13.45 -4.47
N MET A 236 -10.79 -12.22 -3.97
CA MET A 236 -11.65 -11.12 -4.39
C MET A 236 -10.79 -10.07 -5.08
N ALA A 237 -11.34 -9.50 -6.15
CA ALA A 237 -10.76 -8.37 -6.88
C ALA A 237 -11.82 -7.28 -7.06
N PHE A 238 -11.38 -6.02 -7.01
CA PHE A 238 -12.20 -4.87 -7.37
C PHE A 238 -11.49 -4.06 -8.43
N ASP A 239 -12.13 -3.93 -9.59
CA ASP A 239 -11.63 -3.11 -10.68
C ASP A 239 -11.93 -1.64 -10.39
N LEU A 240 -10.89 -0.82 -10.15
CA LEU A 240 -11.05 0.59 -9.82
C LEU A 240 -11.64 1.40 -10.97
N ASN A 241 -11.40 1.00 -12.22
CA ASN A 241 -11.89 1.73 -13.38
C ASN A 241 -13.37 1.43 -13.62
N LYS A 242 -13.71 0.15 -13.74
CA LYS A 242 -15.08 -0.31 -13.98
C LYS A 242 -15.95 -0.23 -12.73
N GLU A 243 -15.32 -0.21 -11.56
CA GLU A 243 -15.94 -0.25 -10.24
C GLU A 243 -16.85 -1.46 -10.04
N VAL A 244 -16.30 -2.63 -10.38
CA VAL A 244 -16.98 -3.92 -10.31
C VAL A 244 -16.18 -4.89 -9.45
N PHE A 245 -16.90 -5.61 -8.59
CA PHE A 245 -16.33 -6.71 -7.80
C PHE A 245 -16.29 -8.01 -8.62
N ARG A 246 -15.20 -8.74 -8.45
CA ARG A 246 -15.06 -10.17 -8.79
C ARG A 246 -14.69 -10.91 -7.52
N SER A 247 -15.27 -12.08 -7.32
CA SER A 247 -15.20 -12.80 -6.05
C SER A 247 -15.36 -14.29 -6.27
N GLY A 248 -14.89 -15.08 -5.31
CA GLY A 248 -14.92 -16.53 -5.41
C GLY A 248 -13.93 -17.08 -6.44
N ILE A 249 -12.90 -16.30 -6.79
CA ILE A 249 -11.85 -16.76 -7.69
C ILE A 249 -11.05 -17.84 -6.94
N ARG A 250 -10.95 -19.02 -7.55
CA ARG A 250 -10.31 -20.18 -6.91
C ARG A 250 -8.83 -19.90 -6.71
N ILE A 251 -8.35 -20.14 -5.49
CA ILE A 251 -6.94 -20.05 -5.11
C ILE A 251 -6.34 -21.47 -4.95
N PRO A 252 -5.01 -21.66 -5.03
CA PRO A 252 -4.36 -22.96 -5.05
C PRO A 252 -4.21 -23.57 -3.63
N VAL A 253 -5.22 -23.32 -2.78
CA VAL A 253 -5.25 -23.72 -1.38
C VAL A 253 -6.65 -24.19 -1.02
N ARG A 254 -6.77 -25.23 -0.18
CA ARG A 254 -8.07 -25.81 0.14
C ARG A 254 -8.89 -24.82 0.97
N ARG A 255 -10.19 -24.76 0.72
CA ARG A 255 -11.11 -23.82 1.38
C ARG A 255 -11.10 -23.88 2.91
N ARG A 256 -10.90 -25.08 3.49
CA ARG A 256 -10.76 -25.27 4.94
C ARG A 256 -9.54 -24.56 5.54
N ASP A 257 -8.50 -24.35 4.72
CA ASP A 257 -7.25 -23.71 5.11
C ASP A 257 -7.31 -22.18 4.99
N ILE A 258 -8.18 -21.66 4.12
CA ILE A 258 -8.52 -20.23 4.01
C ILE A 258 -9.15 -19.73 5.32
N LYS A 259 -10.14 -20.49 5.84
CA LYS A 259 -10.85 -20.17 7.09
C LYS A 259 -9.98 -20.33 8.34
N ARG A 260 -8.83 -21.02 8.27
CA ARG A 260 -7.96 -21.34 9.41
C ARG A 260 -6.61 -20.60 9.39
N PHE A 261 -6.59 -19.36 8.88
CA PHE A 261 -5.64 -18.28 9.21
C PHE A 261 -4.43 -17.96 8.31
N ASN A 262 -4.28 -18.48 7.09
CA ASN A 262 -2.92 -18.44 6.50
C ASN A 262 -2.73 -17.94 5.07
N ALA A 263 -3.78 -17.59 4.30
CA ALA A 263 -3.63 -17.12 2.92
C ALA A 263 -3.66 -15.58 2.83
N ARG A 264 -2.68 -15.00 2.14
CA ARG A 264 -2.61 -13.55 1.82
C ARG A 264 -2.35 -13.32 0.36
N VAL A 265 -2.94 -12.26 -0.19
CA VAL A 265 -2.55 -11.78 -1.50
C VAL A 265 -1.30 -10.91 -1.35
N ILE A 266 -0.32 -11.13 -2.21
CA ILE A 266 0.92 -10.35 -2.32
C ILE A 266 1.19 -10.06 -3.81
N VAL A 267 2.25 -9.31 -4.11
CA VAL A 267 2.69 -9.06 -5.49
C VAL A 267 4.06 -9.65 -5.70
N VAL A 268 4.23 -10.50 -6.71
CA VAL A 268 5.54 -11.08 -7.08
C VAL A 268 5.77 -10.73 -8.54
N ASN A 269 6.86 -10.01 -8.85
CA ASN A 269 7.20 -9.59 -10.20
C ASN A 269 6.02 -8.95 -10.96
N GLU A 270 5.32 -8.02 -10.29
CA GLU A 270 4.14 -7.32 -10.81
C GLU A 270 2.88 -8.20 -11.02
N SER A 271 2.97 -9.50 -10.82
CA SER A 271 1.82 -10.41 -10.83
C SER A 271 1.20 -10.57 -9.44
N VAL A 272 -0.12 -10.75 -9.41
CA VAL A 272 -0.85 -11.12 -8.19
C VAL A 272 -0.40 -12.51 -7.76
N ALA A 273 -0.12 -12.68 -6.47
CA ALA A 273 0.30 -13.94 -5.90
C ALA A 273 -0.42 -14.22 -4.58
N VAL A 274 -0.50 -15.49 -4.18
CA VAL A 274 -1.03 -15.92 -2.89
C VAL A 274 0.10 -16.55 -2.09
N GLY A 275 0.40 -15.96 -0.94
CA GLY A 275 1.26 -16.54 0.09
C GLY A 275 0.43 -17.33 1.09
N PHE A 276 0.85 -18.55 1.43
CA PHE A 276 0.18 -19.42 2.40
C PHE A 276 1.14 -20.03 3.40
N PHE A 277 0.77 -19.99 4.68
CA PHE A 277 1.44 -20.74 5.74
C PHE A 277 0.72 -22.08 6.04
N SER A 278 1.38 -23.21 5.85
CA SER A 278 0.79 -24.50 6.23
C SER A 278 1.07 -24.82 7.70
N ARG A 279 0.03 -25.19 8.46
CA ARG A 279 0.14 -25.74 9.83
C ARG A 279 -0.13 -27.26 9.90
N ASP A 280 -0.07 -27.97 8.77
CA ASP A 280 -0.35 -29.40 8.79
C ASP A 280 0.68 -30.14 9.68
N MET A 281 0.25 -31.10 10.50
CA MET A 281 1.14 -31.78 11.46
C MET A 281 2.28 -32.55 10.77
N GLU A 282 2.13 -32.85 9.48
CA GLU A 282 3.15 -33.47 8.62
C GLU A 282 4.08 -32.45 7.92
N LEU A 283 3.68 -31.17 7.83
CA LEU A 283 4.41 -30.11 7.13
C LEU A 283 4.86 -29.06 8.15
N SER A 284 6.04 -29.27 8.74
CA SER A 284 6.74 -28.25 9.52
C SER A 284 6.74 -26.89 8.82
N GLY A 285 6.14 -25.86 9.45
CA GLY A 285 6.23 -24.43 9.15
C GLY A 285 6.62 -24.00 7.73
N LYS A 286 5.93 -24.44 6.67
CA LYS A 286 6.25 -24.01 5.29
C LYS A 286 5.39 -22.83 4.85
N VAL A 287 6.06 -21.82 4.29
CA VAL A 287 5.44 -20.75 3.52
C VAL A 287 5.53 -21.11 2.05
N LYS A 288 4.39 -21.19 1.37
CA LYS A 288 4.32 -21.39 -0.08
C LYS A 288 3.77 -20.15 -0.76
N VAL A 289 4.32 -19.80 -1.91
CA VAL A 289 3.86 -18.66 -2.71
C VAL A 289 3.55 -19.14 -4.11
N TRP A 290 2.34 -18.84 -4.57
CA TRP A 290 1.91 -19.09 -5.95
C TRP A 290 1.60 -17.78 -6.65
N THR A 291 2.10 -17.62 -7.88
CA THR A 291 1.74 -16.51 -8.76
C THR A 291 0.54 -16.89 -9.62
N LEU A 292 -0.34 -15.93 -9.85
CA LEU A 292 -1.40 -16.04 -10.84
C LEU A 292 -0.78 -15.92 -12.24
N ASP A 293 -1.08 -16.88 -13.12
CA ASP A 293 -0.46 -16.91 -14.44
C ASP A 293 -1.06 -15.84 -15.39
N ASP A 294 -2.36 -15.53 -15.22
CA ASP A 294 -3.10 -14.56 -16.05
C ASP A 294 -4.11 -13.75 -15.19
N ASP A 295 -4.07 -12.41 -15.32
CA ASP A 295 -4.93 -11.48 -14.59
C ASP A 295 -6.33 -11.29 -15.22
N ALA A 296 -6.60 -11.87 -16.40
CA ALA A 296 -7.90 -11.81 -17.08
C ALA A 296 -9.06 -12.31 -16.18
N CYS A 297 -8.80 -13.35 -15.38
CA CYS A 297 -9.78 -13.88 -14.41
C CYS A 297 -10.20 -12.84 -13.35
N LEU A 298 -9.36 -11.84 -13.06
CA LEU A 298 -9.65 -10.76 -12.11
C LEU A 298 -10.52 -9.66 -12.72
N ARG A 299 -10.44 -9.48 -14.04
CA ARG A 299 -11.19 -8.46 -14.81
C ARG A 299 -12.55 -8.96 -15.28
N GLY A 300 -12.76 -10.28 -15.18
CA GLY A 300 -14.05 -10.91 -15.35
C GLY A 300 -14.31 -11.50 -16.72
N ASP A 301 -13.24 -11.80 -17.44
CA ASP A 301 -13.28 -12.69 -18.59
C ASP A 301 -13.63 -14.11 -18.09
N GLN A 302 -14.22 -14.96 -18.94
CA GLN A 302 -14.56 -16.36 -18.59
C GLN A 302 -13.31 -17.26 -18.51
N VAL A 303 -12.24 -16.74 -17.93
CA VAL A 303 -10.95 -17.40 -17.77
C VAL A 303 -10.87 -17.90 -16.34
N GLU A 304 -10.61 -19.19 -16.18
CA GLU A 304 -10.34 -19.76 -14.86
C GLU A 304 -8.95 -19.35 -14.36
N ALA A 305 -8.82 -19.13 -13.06
CA ALA A 305 -7.53 -18.80 -12.46
C ALA A 305 -6.61 -20.03 -12.44
N SER A 306 -5.43 -19.91 -13.04
CA SER A 306 -4.33 -20.87 -12.93
C SER A 306 -3.18 -20.29 -12.12
N TRP A 307 -2.43 -21.17 -11.44
CA TRP A 307 -1.46 -20.76 -10.43
C TRP A 307 -0.18 -21.58 -10.53
N THR A 308 0.95 -20.89 -10.53
CA THR A 308 2.29 -21.50 -10.52
C THR A 308 2.94 -21.36 -9.15
N LEU A 309 3.40 -22.45 -8.55
CA LEU A 309 4.19 -22.41 -7.30
C LEU A 309 5.58 -21.85 -7.62
N VAL A 310 5.91 -20.69 -7.04
CA VAL A 310 7.21 -20.02 -7.29
C VAL A 310 8.16 -20.10 -6.10
N LEU A 311 7.64 -20.21 -4.87
CA LEU A 311 8.47 -20.32 -3.67
C LEU A 311 7.89 -21.31 -2.67
N SER A 312 8.77 -22.04 -1.99
CA SER A 312 8.44 -22.90 -0.85
C SER A 312 9.55 -22.79 0.19
N ILE A 313 9.30 -22.01 1.23
CA ILE A 313 10.27 -21.65 2.27
C ILE A 313 9.93 -22.45 3.52
N ARG A 314 10.92 -23.11 4.10
CA ARG A 314 10.79 -23.73 5.42
C ARG A 314 11.13 -22.69 6.48
N VAL A 315 10.24 -22.55 7.45
CA VAL A 315 10.42 -21.68 8.60
C VAL A 315 10.35 -22.55 9.84
N ASP A 316 11.45 -22.65 10.58
CA ASP A 316 11.52 -23.45 11.80
C ASP A 316 10.98 -22.68 13.03
N ILE A 317 10.06 -21.74 12.80
CA ILE A 317 9.39 -20.94 13.84
C ILE A 317 7.88 -21.23 13.79
N PRO A 318 7.24 -21.56 14.93
CA PRO A 318 5.80 -21.75 14.97
C PRO A 318 5.07 -20.45 14.65
N GLY A 319 4.36 -20.44 13.52
CA GLY A 319 3.62 -19.28 13.02
C GLY A 319 2.12 -19.41 13.12
N ARG A 320 1.43 -18.29 13.35
CA ARG A 320 -0.04 -18.27 13.32
C ARG A 320 -0.66 -17.82 12.01
N PHE A 321 0.03 -16.95 11.28
CA PHE A 321 -0.38 -16.42 9.98
C PHE A 321 0.84 -15.86 9.29
N VAL A 322 0.77 -15.69 7.97
CA VAL A 322 1.73 -14.90 7.20
C VAL A 322 1.07 -13.59 6.83
N ARG A 323 1.74 -12.47 7.12
CA ARG A 323 1.54 -11.19 6.40
C ARG A 323 2.84 -10.89 5.70
N GLY A 324 2.81 -10.25 4.54
CA GLY A 324 4.07 -9.99 3.89
C GLY A 324 4.03 -9.03 2.75
N TYR A 325 5.19 -8.46 2.51
CA TYR A 325 5.50 -7.69 1.33
C TYR A 325 6.50 -8.51 0.51
N CYS A 326 6.23 -8.71 -0.77
CA CYS A 326 7.21 -9.27 -1.68
C CYS A 326 7.67 -8.18 -2.64
N SER A 327 8.97 -7.94 -2.65
CA SER A 327 9.65 -7.31 -3.77
C SER A 327 10.16 -8.39 -4.73
N SER A 328 10.75 -8.00 -5.85
CA SER A 328 11.35 -8.95 -6.80
C SER A 328 12.50 -9.79 -6.21
N LYS A 329 13.06 -9.40 -5.06
CA LYS A 329 14.21 -10.09 -4.43
C LYS A 329 14.06 -10.44 -2.96
N ASP A 330 13.16 -9.76 -2.25
CA ASP A 330 13.01 -9.88 -0.80
C ASP A 330 11.54 -10.07 -0.45
N LEU A 331 11.25 -11.13 0.30
CA LEU A 331 9.95 -11.45 0.86
C LEU A 331 10.00 -11.18 2.37
N LEU A 332 9.36 -10.12 2.80
CA LEU A 332 9.17 -9.82 4.20
C LEU A 332 7.94 -10.59 4.69
N LEU A 333 8.10 -11.40 5.73
CA LEU A 333 7.08 -12.26 6.32
C LEU A 333 6.91 -11.90 7.80
N VAL A 334 5.68 -11.73 8.23
CA VAL A 334 5.29 -11.71 9.64
C VAL A 334 4.79 -13.09 9.98
N ILE A 335 5.34 -13.71 11.01
CA ILE A 335 5.00 -15.05 11.47
C ILE A 335 4.48 -14.95 12.91
N GLY A 336 3.17 -14.93 13.09
CA GLY A 336 2.57 -14.63 14.40
C GLY A 336 2.35 -13.13 14.61
N GLU A 337 2.22 -12.68 15.85
CA GLU A 337 1.79 -11.29 16.13
C GLU A 337 2.91 -10.25 15.97
N ASP A 338 4.17 -10.60 16.29
CA ASP A 338 5.27 -9.63 16.29
C ASP A 338 6.61 -10.17 15.76
N ILE A 339 6.68 -11.40 15.22
CA ILE A 339 7.92 -11.95 14.66
C ILE A 339 8.00 -11.63 13.17
N TRP A 340 8.93 -10.76 12.81
CA TRP A 340 9.20 -10.41 11.42
C TRP A 340 10.43 -11.16 10.91
N LEU A 341 10.35 -11.68 9.69
CA LEU A 341 11.41 -12.37 8.99
C LEU A 341 11.57 -11.74 7.61
N SER A 342 12.79 -11.54 7.16
CA SER A 342 13.08 -11.26 5.75
C SER A 342 13.64 -12.52 5.11
N TYR A 343 13.03 -12.95 4.02
CA TYR A 343 13.56 -14.00 3.16
C TYR A 343 14.12 -13.36 1.90
N ASN A 344 15.42 -13.52 1.67
CA ASN A 344 16.03 -13.10 0.41
C ASN A 344 15.92 -14.25 -0.59
N THR A 345 15.32 -14.01 -1.76
CA THR A 345 15.06 -15.06 -2.76
C THR A 345 16.31 -15.51 -3.50
N GLU A 346 17.37 -14.70 -3.54
CA GLU A 346 18.64 -15.02 -4.20
C GLU A 346 19.51 -15.90 -3.29
N GLU A 347 19.75 -15.45 -2.06
CA GLU A 347 20.55 -16.16 -1.05
C GLU A 347 19.80 -17.36 -0.46
N LYS A 348 18.47 -17.40 -0.60
CA LYS A 348 17.57 -18.39 0.02
C LYS A 348 17.71 -18.46 1.54
N GLU A 349 18.12 -17.36 2.15
CA GLU A 349 18.29 -17.23 3.60
C GLU A 349 17.08 -16.55 4.24
N VAL A 350 16.65 -17.10 5.38
CA VAL A 350 15.70 -16.45 6.28
C VAL A 350 16.50 -15.71 7.35
N LYS A 351 16.27 -14.40 7.49
CA LYS A 351 16.89 -13.57 8.52
C LYS A 351 15.81 -13.01 9.43
N PRO A 352 16.00 -13.04 10.77
CA PRO A 352 15.12 -12.33 11.68
C PRO A 352 15.21 -10.83 11.38
N PHE A 353 14.08 -10.17 11.41
CA PHE A 353 14.05 -8.72 11.36
C PHE A 353 14.56 -8.16 12.70
N PRO A 354 15.26 -7.02 12.73
CA PRO A 354 15.86 -6.51 13.97
C PRO A 354 14.85 -6.41 15.12
N ASP A 355 15.15 -7.05 16.26
CA ASP A 355 14.28 -7.23 17.44
C ASP A 355 13.79 -5.92 18.08
N SER A 356 14.37 -4.77 17.74
CA SER A 356 14.06 -3.46 18.32
C SER A 356 12.79 -2.80 17.76
N ILE A 357 12.05 -3.47 16.88
CA ILE A 357 10.96 -2.85 16.13
C ILE A 357 9.68 -3.70 16.18
N TYR A 358 8.83 -3.45 17.17
CA TYR A 358 7.44 -3.92 17.18
C TYR A 358 6.64 -3.21 16.07
N LEU A 359 6.73 -3.77 14.87
CA LEU A 359 6.01 -3.32 13.68
C LEU A 359 4.65 -3.98 13.62
N SER A 360 3.62 -3.14 13.45
CA SER A 360 2.23 -3.63 13.31
C SER A 360 1.74 -3.62 11.87
N GLN A 361 2.24 -2.70 11.04
CA GLN A 361 1.89 -2.58 9.63
C GLN A 361 3.09 -2.12 8.81
N VAL A 362 3.20 -2.65 7.60
CA VAL A 362 4.25 -2.35 6.63
C VAL A 362 3.63 -2.28 5.23
N ILE A 363 3.91 -1.21 4.50
CA ILE A 363 3.47 -1.04 3.11
C ILE A 363 4.63 -0.58 2.22
N LYS A 364 4.62 -0.99 0.94
CA LYS A 364 5.54 -0.47 -0.07
C LYS A 364 5.36 1.04 -0.20
N TYR A 365 6.45 1.79 -0.34
CA TYR A 365 6.38 3.23 -0.55
C TYR A 365 7.46 3.73 -1.49
N ASN A 366 7.08 4.67 -2.35
CA ASN A 366 8.01 5.42 -3.18
C ASN A 366 7.69 6.90 -2.99
N GLU A 367 8.69 7.73 -2.69
CA GLU A 367 8.47 9.18 -2.61
C GLU A 367 8.00 9.71 -3.97
N SER A 368 7.07 10.67 -3.96
CA SER A 368 6.63 11.33 -5.20
C SER A 368 6.39 12.81 -5.00
N LEU A 369 6.48 13.56 -6.10
CA LEU A 369 6.11 14.98 -6.17
C LEU A 369 4.61 15.21 -6.38
N ILE A 370 3.78 14.15 -6.37
CA ILE A 370 2.35 14.26 -6.60
C ILE A 370 1.72 15.17 -5.55
N SER A 371 0.97 16.16 -6.03
CA SER A 371 0.21 17.04 -5.17
C SER A 371 -1.21 16.53 -4.95
N ILE A 372 -1.70 16.64 -3.73
CA ILE A 372 -3.05 16.25 -3.35
C ILE A 372 -3.93 17.50 -3.42
N ARG A 373 -4.95 17.48 -4.28
CA ARG A 373 -5.83 18.66 -4.48
C ARG A 373 -6.50 19.05 -3.16
N GLY A 374 -6.50 20.33 -2.78
CA GLY A 374 -7.16 20.77 -1.53
C GLY A 374 -6.49 20.28 -0.24
N SER A 375 -5.24 19.82 -0.31
CA SER A 375 -4.47 19.44 0.87
C SER A 375 -3.99 20.64 1.68
N LYS A 376 -3.79 20.43 2.99
CA LYS A 376 -3.00 21.28 3.88
C LYS A 376 -1.60 20.72 4.08
N LEU A 377 -0.65 21.55 4.52
CA LEU A 377 0.65 21.07 4.98
C LEU A 377 0.54 20.54 6.42
N VAL A 378 1.18 19.41 6.68
CA VAL A 378 1.32 18.80 8.01
C VAL A 378 2.80 18.79 8.42
N GLN A 379 3.06 18.59 9.73
CA GLN A 379 4.41 18.68 10.30
C GLN A 379 5.28 17.48 9.96
#